data_AF-A0AAW8HXD5-F1
#
_entry.id   AF-A0AAW8HXD5-F1
#
_cell.length_a   1.000
_cell.length_b   1.000
_cell.length_c   1.000
_cell.angle_alpha   90.00
_cell.angle_beta   90.00
_cell.angle_gamma   90.00
#
_symmetry.space_group_name_H-M   'P 1'
#
loop_
_entity.id
_entity.type
_entity.pdbx_description
1 polymer ?
#
loop_
_entity_poly.entity_id
_entity_poly.type
_entity_poly.pdbx_seq_one_letter_code
_entity_poly.pdbx_strand_id
1 'polypeptide(L)'
;QFHSDFKGEIIMSISYRKLNITLSPDKETVLVFGQELSTKYFTEVIVTTMLNSTGSDIAKSNRILNDIHAIGLNASDYGKYSRWWAESNVQERQEAERRRKEAEEHQERMAAIHATPAEIAKAAAERRARDEDLIKRFGNKGASFGY
;
A
#
# COMPACT_ATOMS: atom_id res chain seq x y z
N GLN A 1 16.67 36.63 40.47
CA GLN A 1 16.76 35.26 39.95
C GLN A 1 15.37 34.89 39.42
N PHE A 2 15.11 35.22 38.15
CA PHE A 2 13.83 34.92 37.50
C PHE A 2 13.91 33.50 36.93
N HIS A 3 13.24 32.54 37.57
CA HIS A 3 12.95 31.25 36.98
C HIS A 3 11.82 31.47 35.96
N SER A 4 12.14 31.49 34.67
CA SER A 4 11.12 31.38 33.63
C SER A 4 10.73 29.91 33.54
N ASP A 5 9.60 29.56 34.15
CA ASP A 5 8.88 28.33 33.84
C ASP A 5 8.32 28.46 32.41
N PHE A 6 9.18 28.17 31.43
CA PHE A 6 8.76 27.94 30.06
C PHE A 6 8.02 26.60 30.07
N LYS A 7 6.72 26.62 30.38
CA LYS A 7 5.83 25.48 30.19
C LYS A 7 5.99 25.07 28.74
N GLY A 8 6.66 23.93 28.50
CA GLY A 8 6.85 23.38 27.17
C GLY A 8 5.48 23.22 26.52
N GLU A 9 5.17 24.11 25.58
CA GLU A 9 4.09 23.89 24.65
C GLU A 9 4.38 22.55 23.98
N ILE A 10 3.45 21.61 24.16
CA ILE A 10 3.40 20.42 23.33
C ILE A 10 3.26 20.94 21.91
N ILE A 11 4.37 20.97 21.16
CA ILE A 11 4.32 21.26 19.73
C ILE A 11 3.44 20.17 19.14
N MET A 12 2.17 20.48 18.94
CA MET A 12 1.24 19.60 18.26
C MET A 12 1.71 19.50 16.82
N SER A 13 2.50 18.47 16.51
CA SER A 13 2.81 18.15 15.14
C SER A 13 1.48 17.87 14.44
N ILE A 14 1.21 18.57 13.34
CA ILE A 14 0.03 18.29 12.52
C ILE A 14 0.41 17.26 11.47
N SER A 15 -0.51 16.34 11.16
CA SER A 15 -0.26 15.36 10.10
C SER A 15 -0.28 16.07 8.75
N TYR A 16 0.72 15.78 7.92
CA TYR A 16 0.67 16.16 6.52
C TYR A 16 -0.48 15.42 5.82
N ARG A 17 -1.11 16.08 4.83
CA ARG A 17 -1.90 15.37 3.82
C ARG A 17 -0.97 14.43 3.05
N LYS A 18 -1.53 13.42 2.39
CA LYS A 18 -0.77 12.58 1.46
C LYS A 18 0.04 13.49 0.54
N LEU A 19 1.35 13.30 0.52
CA LEU A 19 2.25 14.15 -0.25
C LEU A 19 2.01 13.87 -1.74
N ASN A 20 1.51 14.86 -2.47
CA ASN A 20 1.38 14.75 -3.92
C ASN A 20 2.74 15.07 -4.53
N ILE A 21 3.57 14.03 -4.67
CA ILE A 21 4.93 14.15 -5.18
C ILE A 21 5.07 13.26 -6.41
N THR A 22 5.75 13.78 -7.43
CA THR A 22 6.20 12.99 -8.59
C THR A 22 7.67 13.28 -8.86
N LEU A 23 8.43 12.24 -9.20
CA LEU A 23 9.85 12.34 -9.53
C LEU A 23 10.00 12.52 -11.04
N SER A 24 10.86 13.44 -11.48
CA SER A 24 11.17 13.63 -12.89
C SER A 24 11.84 12.37 -13.50
N PRO A 25 11.72 12.14 -14.81
CA PRO A 25 12.36 10.99 -15.46
C PRO A 25 13.88 10.95 -15.32
N ASP A 26 14.53 12.12 -15.32
CA ASP A 26 15.97 12.30 -15.11
C ASP A 26 16.39 12.24 -13.63
N LYS A 27 15.42 12.23 -12.71
CA LYS A 27 15.56 12.21 -11.25
C LYS A 27 16.20 13.47 -10.66
N GLU A 28 16.42 14.52 -11.44
CA GLU A 28 17.02 15.76 -10.96
C GLU A 28 16.02 16.67 -10.23
N THR A 29 14.72 16.55 -10.54
CA THR A 29 13.66 17.36 -9.93
C THR A 29 12.50 16.51 -9.41
N VAL A 30 11.78 17.09 -8.46
CA VAL A 30 10.50 16.58 -7.95
C VAL A 30 9.45 17.66 -8.08
N LEU A 31 8.25 17.26 -8.49
CA LEU A 31 7.07 18.12 -8.48
C LEU A 31 6.25 17.78 -7.23
N VAL A 32 6.27 18.69 -6.26
CA VAL A 32 5.63 18.55 -4.94
C VAL A 32 4.47 19.54 -4.87
N PHE A 33 3.22 19.06 -4.84
CA PHE A 33 2.01 19.90 -4.86
C PHE A 33 2.00 20.96 -5.98
N GLY A 34 2.54 20.64 -7.15
CA GLY A 34 2.63 21.55 -8.29
C GLY A 34 3.85 22.48 -8.27
N GLN A 35 4.70 22.42 -7.24
CA GLN A 35 5.96 23.15 -7.17
C GLN A 35 7.12 22.24 -7.58
N GLU A 36 7.88 22.66 -8.59
CA GLU A 36 9.11 21.97 -9.00
C GLU A 36 10.28 22.38 -8.10
N LEU A 37 11.04 21.39 -7.64
CA LEU A 37 12.20 21.56 -6.77
C LEU A 37 13.30 20.59 -7.22
N SER A 38 14.57 20.95 -7.03
CA SER A 38 15.63 19.95 -7.19
C SER A 38 15.44 18.81 -6.18
N THR A 39 15.65 17.58 -6.62
CA THR A 39 15.54 16.37 -5.77
C THR A 39 16.42 16.51 -4.54
N LYS A 40 17.65 17.01 -4.72
CA LYS A 40 18.61 17.25 -3.62
C LYS A 40 18.07 18.24 -2.58
N TYR A 41 17.52 19.38 -3.01
CA TYR A 41 16.95 20.34 -2.07
C TYR A 41 15.75 19.74 -1.32
N PHE A 42 14.89 19.01 -2.02
CA PHE A 42 13.76 18.36 -1.40
C PHE A 42 14.18 17.31 -0.37
N THR A 43 15.08 16.38 -0.73
CA THR A 43 15.47 15.26 0.15
C THR A 43 16.31 15.70 1.33
N GLU A 44 17.29 16.59 1.11
CA GLU A 44 18.29 16.95 2.12
C GLU A 44 17.79 18.04 3.08
N VAL A 45 16.98 18.98 2.57
CA VAL A 45 16.49 20.13 3.35
C VAL A 45 15.04 19.92 3.76
N ILE A 46 14.13 19.83 2.79
CA ILE A 46 12.69 19.85 3.09
C ILE A 46 12.26 18.62 3.88
N VAL A 47 12.59 17.41 3.40
CA VAL A 47 12.21 16.18 4.11
C VAL A 47 12.84 16.12 5.50
N THR A 48 14.12 16.49 5.61
CA THR A 48 14.81 16.54 6.91
C THR A 48 14.09 17.47 7.89
N THR A 49 13.70 18.67 7.44
CA THR A 49 12.92 19.61 8.26
C THR A 49 11.53 19.06 8.60
N MET A 50 10.83 18.45 7.64
CA MET A 50 9.51 17.85 7.87
C MET A 50 9.58 16.75 8.93
N LEU A 51 10.55 15.84 8.84
CA LEU A 51 10.72 14.77 9.82
C LEU A 51 11.08 15.31 11.20
N ASN A 52 12.01 16.27 11.28
CA ASN A 52 12.37 16.91 12.55
C ASN A 52 11.16 17.61 13.20
N SER A 53 10.26 18.20 12.40
CA SER A 53 9.03 18.83 12.89
C SER A 53 8.04 17.85 13.53
N THR A 54 8.13 16.54 13.19
CA THR A 54 7.27 15.52 13.81
C THR A 54 7.69 15.18 15.25
N GLY A 55 8.91 15.56 15.66
CA GLY A 55 9.46 15.25 16.98
C GLY A 55 9.65 13.74 17.15
N SER A 56 8.83 13.13 18.00
CA SER A 56 8.81 11.70 18.31
C SER A 56 7.53 11.00 17.84
N ASP A 57 6.73 11.63 16.98
CA ASP A 57 5.54 11.01 16.40
C ASP A 57 5.93 10.02 15.29
N ILE A 58 6.01 8.74 15.66
CA ILE A 58 6.38 7.63 14.77
C ILE A 58 5.37 7.49 13.63
N ALA A 59 4.08 7.62 13.92
CA ALA A 59 3.04 7.43 12.90
C ALA A 59 3.13 8.51 11.80
N LYS A 60 3.40 9.77 12.17
CA LYS A 60 3.57 10.86 11.21
C LYS A 60 4.85 10.74 10.41
N SER A 61 5.97 10.43 11.06
CA SER A 61 7.24 10.24 10.36
C SER A 61 7.20 9.06 9.39
N ASN A 62 6.58 7.94 9.77
CA ASN A 62 6.40 6.78 8.89
C ASN A 62 5.52 7.10 7.67
N ARG A 63 4.47 7.93 7.83
CA ARG A 63 3.66 8.38 6.68
C ARG A 63 4.47 9.18 5.66
N ILE A 64 5.31 10.11 6.13
CA ILE A 64 6.19 10.88 5.25
C ILE A 64 7.14 9.95 4.50
N LEU A 65 7.77 9.00 5.21
CA LEU A 65 8.71 8.06 4.62
C LEU A 65 8.05 7.07 3.65
N ASN A 66 6.81 6.66 3.90
CA ASN A 66 6.01 5.87 2.96
C ASN A 66 5.74 6.63 1.65
N ASP A 67 5.35 7.91 1.74
CA ASP A 67 5.10 8.73 0.56
C ASP A 67 6.38 8.96 -0.26
N ILE A 68 7.54 9.11 0.40
CA ILE A 68 8.86 9.22 -0.25
C ILE A 68 9.26 7.90 -0.92
N HIS A 69 9.08 6.77 -0.22
CA HIS A 69 9.42 5.46 -0.77
C HIS A 69 8.54 5.09 -1.98
N ALA A 70 7.26 5.48 -1.96
CA ALA A 70 6.31 5.18 -3.03
C ALA A 70 6.70 5.79 -4.38
N ILE A 71 7.46 6.89 -4.39
CA ILE A 71 7.97 7.55 -5.61
C ILE A 71 9.40 7.11 -5.98
N GLY A 72 9.95 6.12 -5.28
CA GLY A 72 11.27 5.57 -5.57
C GLY A 72 12.45 6.35 -4.98
N LEU A 73 12.21 7.30 -4.06
CA LEU A 73 13.27 7.98 -3.33
C LEU A 73 13.73 7.16 -2.10
N ASN A 74 14.95 7.44 -1.65
CA ASN A 74 15.55 6.72 -0.51
C ASN A 74 14.95 7.19 0.82
N ALA A 75 14.10 6.35 1.43
CA ALA A 75 13.53 6.60 2.76
C ALA A 75 14.46 6.16 3.92
N SER A 76 15.62 5.56 3.63
CA SER A 76 16.54 5.03 4.63
C SER A 76 17.61 6.02 5.11
N ASP A 77 17.60 7.26 4.62
CA ASP A 77 18.67 8.24 4.87
C ASP A 77 18.40 9.20 6.05
N TYR A 78 17.35 8.95 6.84
CA TYR A 78 16.83 9.88 7.84
C TYR A 78 17.05 9.40 9.29
N GLY A 79 18.13 8.66 9.52
CA GLY A 79 18.61 8.29 10.86
C GLY A 79 17.58 7.54 11.71
N LYS A 80 17.15 8.16 12.83
CA LYS A 80 16.18 7.53 13.75
C LYS A 80 14.82 7.26 13.09
N TYR A 81 14.36 8.15 12.22
CA TYR A 81 13.06 8.02 11.55
C TYR A 81 13.07 6.83 10.59
N SER A 82 14.18 6.64 9.85
CA SER A 82 14.35 5.48 8.97
C SER A 82 14.39 4.15 9.72
N ARG A 83 14.95 4.11 10.94
CA ARG A 83 14.91 2.90 11.78
C ARG A 83 13.49 2.55 12.21
N TRP A 84 12.73 3.54 12.72
CA TRP A 84 11.33 3.34 13.10
C TRP A 84 10.46 2.91 11.93
N TRP A 85 10.70 3.48 10.75
CA TRP A 85 9.99 3.11 9.53
C TRP A 85 10.32 1.68 9.08
N ALA A 86 11.60 1.28 9.13
CA ALA A 86 12.00 -0.08 8.80
C ALA A 86 11.33 -1.11 9.73
N GLU A 87 11.28 -0.83 11.03
CA GLU A 87 10.59 -1.68 12.02
C GLU A 87 9.08 -1.75 11.77
N SER A 88 8.44 -0.59 11.49
CA SER A 88 7.01 -0.52 11.17
C SER A 88 6.64 -1.29 9.92
N ASN A 89 7.47 -1.26 8.88
CA ASN A 89 7.23 -2.01 7.65
C ASN A 89 7.32 -3.52 7.88
N VAL A 90 8.21 -3.97 8.77
CA VAL A 90 8.29 -5.40 9.14
C VAL A 90 7.02 -5.81 9.88
N GLN A 91 6.55 -5.00 10.83
CA GLN A 91 5.30 -5.25 11.54
C GLN A 91 4.09 -5.27 10.60
N GLU A 92 3.98 -4.30 9.68
CA GLU A 92 2.87 -4.22 8.74
C GLU A 92 2.85 -5.43 7.78
N ARG A 93 4.02 -5.92 7.35
CA ARG A 93 4.12 -7.17 6.57
C ARG A 93 3.68 -8.39 7.36
N GLN A 94 4.08 -8.49 8.63
CA GLN A 94 3.66 -9.58 9.52
C GLN A 94 2.14 -9.56 9.78
N GLU A 95 1.56 -8.37 9.98
CA GLU A 95 0.12 -8.20 10.17
C GLU A 95 -0.68 -8.48 8.88
N ALA A 96 -0.15 -8.08 7.72
CA ALA A 96 -0.73 -8.44 6.43
C ALA A 96 -0.72 -9.96 6.22
N GLU A 97 0.37 -10.64 6.59
CA GLU A 97 0.44 -12.10 6.54
C GLU A 97 -0.54 -12.76 7.51
N ARG A 98 -0.70 -12.23 8.73
CA ARG A 98 -1.69 -12.73 9.71
C ARG A 98 -3.11 -12.59 9.17
N ARG A 99 -3.48 -11.42 8.64
CA ARG A 99 -4.80 -11.19 8.02
C ARG A 99 -5.04 -12.13 6.83
N ARG A 100 -3.99 -12.42 6.05
CA ARG A 100 -4.07 -13.38 4.94
C ARG A 100 -4.39 -14.79 5.44
N LYS A 101 -3.71 -15.27 6.48
CA LYS A 101 -3.99 -16.59 7.09
C LYS A 101 -5.42 -16.67 7.66
N GLU A 102 -5.86 -15.65 8.37
CA GLU A 102 -7.23 -15.58 8.91
C GLU A 102 -8.29 -15.60 7.79
N ALA A 103 -8.02 -14.93 6.65
CA ALA A 103 -8.88 -14.94 5.49
C ALA A 103 -8.88 -16.30 4.76
N GLU A 104 -7.72 -16.95 4.61
CA GLU A 104 -7.59 -18.29 4.05
C GLU A 104 -8.35 -19.32 4.91
N GLU A 105 -8.17 -19.33 6.23
CA GLU A 105 -8.92 -20.19 7.15
C GLU A 105 -10.43 -19.91 7.12
N HIS A 106 -10.83 -18.64 6.98
CA HIS A 106 -12.24 -18.29 6.83
C HIS A 106 -12.81 -18.80 5.50
N GLN A 107 -12.07 -18.71 4.41
CA GLN A 107 -12.46 -19.28 3.13
C GLN A 107 -12.57 -20.81 3.18
N GLU A 108 -11.64 -21.49 3.87
CA GLU A 108 -11.71 -22.95 4.08
C GLU A 108 -12.94 -23.35 4.89
N ARG A 109 -13.27 -22.61 5.95
CA ARG A 109 -14.51 -22.81 6.72
C ARG A 109 -15.76 -22.58 5.86
N MET A 110 -15.78 -21.52 5.05
CA MET A 110 -16.91 -21.25 4.13
C MET A 110 -17.02 -22.34 3.05
N ALA A 111 -15.91 -22.81 2.49
CA ALA A 111 -15.88 -23.91 1.52
C ALA A 111 -16.40 -25.23 2.12
N ALA A 112 -16.08 -25.50 3.40
CA ALA A 112 -16.60 -26.66 4.12
C ALA A 112 -18.11 -26.55 4.43
N ILE A 113 -18.64 -25.35 4.67
CA ILE A 113 -20.07 -25.11 4.93
C ILE A 113 -20.89 -25.14 3.62
N HIS A 114 -20.33 -24.65 2.51
CA HIS A 114 -20.95 -24.73 1.18
C HIS A 114 -20.93 -26.14 0.55
N ALA A 115 -20.49 -27.16 1.29
CA ALA A 115 -20.60 -28.57 0.90
C ALA A 115 -22.01 -29.13 1.11
N THR A 116 -23.07 -28.42 0.72
CA THR A 116 -24.42 -29.03 0.62
C THR A 116 -24.61 -29.65 -0.78
N PRO A 117 -24.95 -30.96 -0.88
CA PRO A 117 -25.07 -31.67 -2.17
C PRO A 117 -26.03 -31.03 -3.18
N ALA A 118 -27.04 -30.30 -2.70
CA ALA A 118 -28.06 -29.65 -3.54
C ALA A 118 -27.52 -28.45 -4.32
N GLU A 119 -26.61 -27.66 -3.74
CA GLU A 119 -26.03 -26.48 -4.42
C GLU A 119 -24.95 -26.88 -5.42
N ILE A 120 -24.19 -27.94 -5.12
CA ILE A 120 -23.22 -28.56 -6.05
C ILE A 120 -23.94 -29.10 -7.29
N ALA A 121 -25.09 -29.76 -7.12
CA ALA A 121 -25.89 -30.27 -8.24
C ALA A 121 -26.40 -29.12 -9.14
N LYS A 122 -26.84 -28.00 -8.54
CA LYS A 122 -27.28 -26.82 -9.29
C LYS A 122 -26.13 -26.14 -10.04
N ALA A 123 -24.98 -25.96 -9.40
CA ALA A 123 -23.79 -25.38 -10.02
C ALA A 123 -23.21 -26.29 -11.14
N ALA A 124 -23.26 -27.61 -10.96
CA ALA A 124 -22.87 -28.57 -11.99
C ALA A 124 -23.85 -28.56 -13.18
N ALA A 125 -25.15 -28.44 -12.93
CA ALA A 125 -26.16 -28.27 -13.98
C ALA A 125 -25.98 -26.96 -14.75
N GLU A 126 -25.70 -25.84 -14.07
CA GLU A 126 -25.44 -24.54 -14.69
C GLU A 126 -24.12 -24.50 -15.47
N ARG A 127 -23.09 -25.28 -15.06
CA ARG A 127 -21.87 -25.46 -15.87
C ARG A 127 -22.13 -26.30 -17.11
N ARG A 128 -22.81 -27.45 -16.97
CA ARG A 128 -23.18 -28.28 -18.13
C ARG A 128 -24.02 -27.52 -19.15
N ALA A 129 -25.01 -26.75 -18.70
CA ALA A 129 -25.84 -25.94 -19.59
C ALA A 129 -25.03 -24.87 -20.35
N ARG A 130 -24.02 -24.25 -19.69
CA ARG A 130 -23.11 -23.31 -20.36
C ARG A 130 -22.16 -23.99 -21.33
N ASP A 131 -21.62 -25.15 -20.97
CA ASP A 131 -20.74 -25.92 -21.84
C ASP A 131 -21.49 -26.45 -23.08
N GLU A 132 -22.74 -26.90 -22.92
CA GLU A 132 -23.62 -27.30 -24.01
C GLU A 132 -23.98 -26.12 -24.93
N ASP A 133 -24.25 -24.93 -24.39
CA ASP A 133 -24.48 -23.72 -25.19
C ASP A 133 -23.20 -23.28 -25.94
N LEU A 134 -22.02 -23.40 -25.30
CA LEU A 134 -20.73 -23.14 -25.94
C LEU A 134 -20.43 -24.16 -27.06
N ILE A 135 -20.67 -25.45 -26.84
CA ILE A 135 -20.53 -26.50 -27.87
C ILE A 135 -21.53 -26.27 -29.00
N LYS A 136 -22.76 -25.86 -28.72
CA LYS A 136 -23.75 -25.54 -29.74
C LYS A 136 -23.37 -24.31 -30.57
N ARG A 137 -22.75 -23.29 -29.95
CA ARG A 137 -22.32 -22.05 -30.61
C ARG A 137 -20.97 -22.15 -31.33
N PHE A 138 -20.06 -22.98 -30.82
CA PHE A 138 -18.66 -23.01 -31.28
C PHE A 138 -18.16 -24.40 -31.70
N GLY A 139 -18.85 -25.49 -31.37
CA GLY A 139 -18.45 -26.87 -31.68
C GLY A 139 -18.41 -27.21 -33.18
N ASN A 140 -19.15 -26.48 -34.01
CA ASN A 140 -19.08 -26.62 -35.47
C ASN A 140 -18.00 -25.76 -36.14
N LYS A 141 -17.20 -24.97 -35.39
CA LYS A 141 -16.12 -24.13 -35.97
C LYS A 141 -14.75 -24.81 -36.02
N GLY A 142 -14.66 -26.11 -35.71
CA GLY A 142 -13.44 -26.91 -35.86
C GLY A 142 -13.35 -27.73 -37.16
N ALA A 143 -14.42 -27.83 -37.95
CA ALA A 143 -14.45 -28.65 -39.18
C ALA A 143 -14.15 -27.87 -40.47
N SER A 144 -13.82 -26.58 -40.40
CA SER A 144 -13.59 -25.73 -41.59
C SER A 144 -12.29 -24.93 -41.57
N PHE A 145 -11.31 -25.29 -40.76
CA PHE A 145 -9.95 -24.75 -40.85
C PHE A 145 -8.89 -25.84 -40.60
N GLY A 146 -8.31 -26.38 -41.67
CA GLY A 146 -6.95 -26.95 -41.65
C GLY A 146 -6.76 -28.35 -42.23
N TYR A 147 -6.38 -28.38 -43.52
CA TYR A 147 -5.82 -29.46 -44.35
C TYR A 147 -6.71 -30.60 -44.84
#